data_AF-A0A7C0Z5V0-F1
#
_entry.id   AF-A0A7C0Z5V0-F1
#
_cell.length_a   1.000
_cell.length_b   1.000
_cell.length_c   1.000
_cell.angle_alpha   90.00
_cell.angle_beta   90.00
_cell.angle_gamma   90.00
#
_symmetry.space_group_name_H-M   'P 1'
#
loop_
_entity.id
_entity.type
_entity.pdbx_description
1 polymer ?
#
loop_
_entity_poly.entity_id
_entity_poly.type
_entity_poly.pdbx_seq_one_letter_code
_entity_poly.pdbx_strand_id
1 'polypeptide(L)'
;MLPTRLQNKTDPASTCPRTWQGALKGPRICPATRSGCVVTVNERRIILDTGPLVAFLNRQDKHHRWALMQWERLQPPLITCEAILSEACFLLSGFSGGQAAVITLVQRNVLKIAFSLADHVDRIGRLVRKYADAPMSLADACLVRMAELFPDSAVMTLDSDFQFYRKNKNRAIPIISPQAG
;
A
#
# COMPACT_ATOMS: atom_id res chain seq x y z
N MET A 1 3.80 51.82 7.82
CA MET A 1 5.00 51.53 7.01
C MET A 1 5.57 50.20 7.47
N LEU A 2 5.46 49.16 6.64
CA LEU A 2 6.11 47.85 6.80
C LEU A 2 6.90 47.61 5.50
N PRO A 3 8.16 47.17 5.54
CA PRO A 3 8.92 46.97 4.32
C PRO A 3 8.46 45.70 3.60
N THR A 4 8.23 45.88 2.31
CA THR A 4 8.03 44.84 1.30
C THR A 4 9.29 43.99 1.18
N ARG A 5 9.18 42.67 1.40
CA ARG A 5 10.13 41.70 0.83
C ARG A 5 9.38 40.54 0.22
N LEU A 6 9.29 40.60 -1.11
CA LEU A 6 8.89 39.51 -1.97
C LEU A 6 9.87 38.34 -1.85
N GLN A 7 9.27 37.14 -1.82
CA GLN A 7 9.75 35.89 -2.42
C GLN A 7 11.00 35.23 -1.84
N ASN A 8 10.75 34.08 -1.18
CA ASN A 8 11.25 32.78 -1.63
C ASN A 8 10.48 31.67 -0.89
N LYS A 9 9.30 31.33 -1.40
CA LYS A 9 8.71 30.02 -1.12
C LYS A 9 9.51 29.01 -1.94
N THR A 10 10.40 28.29 -1.29
CA THR A 10 11.00 27.10 -1.87
C THR A 10 9.88 26.11 -2.15
N ASP A 11 9.67 25.81 -3.43
CA ASP A 11 8.76 24.79 -3.90
C ASP A 11 9.22 23.43 -3.33
N PRO A 12 8.39 22.66 -2.59
CA PRO A 12 8.81 21.38 -1.99
C PRO A 12 9.27 20.35 -3.04
N ALA A 13 8.99 20.59 -4.33
CA ALA A 13 9.53 19.82 -5.45
C ALA A 13 11.03 20.03 -5.71
N SER A 14 11.65 21.09 -5.17
CA SER A 14 13.04 21.50 -5.47
C SER A 14 14.12 20.82 -4.61
N THR A 15 13.72 20.10 -3.56
CA THR A 15 14.64 19.36 -2.66
C THR A 15 14.63 17.85 -2.88
N CYS A 16 13.99 17.36 -3.95
CA CYS A 16 13.99 15.95 -4.30
C CYS A 16 15.27 15.58 -5.09
N PRO A 17 16.17 14.71 -4.58
CA PRO A 17 17.39 14.33 -5.28
C PRO A 17 17.08 13.76 -6.68
N ARG A 18 17.91 14.05 -7.69
CA ARG A 18 17.68 13.65 -9.11
C ARG A 18 17.39 12.15 -9.32
N THR A 19 17.74 11.29 -8.36
CA THR A 19 17.47 9.85 -8.34
C THR A 19 15.99 9.48 -8.11
N TRP A 20 15.14 10.43 -7.69
CA TRP A 20 13.71 10.19 -7.39
C TRP A 20 12.75 10.55 -8.52
N GLN A 21 13.22 11.23 -9.58
CA GLN A 21 12.40 11.56 -10.75
C GLN A 21 12.00 10.31 -11.57
N GLY A 22 12.72 9.19 -11.40
CA GLY A 22 12.42 7.92 -12.09
C GLY A 22 11.32 7.08 -11.41
N ALA A 23 11.22 7.13 -10.08
CA ALA A 23 10.23 6.35 -9.30
C ALA A 23 8.88 7.08 -9.16
N LEU A 24 8.87 8.41 -9.37
CA LEU A 24 7.68 9.26 -9.37
C LEU A 24 7.24 9.71 -10.77
N LYS A 25 7.99 9.41 -11.83
CA LYS A 25 7.33 9.10 -13.10
C LYS A 25 6.65 7.76 -12.82
N GLY A 26 5.34 7.69 -12.93
CA GLY A 26 4.61 6.43 -12.69
C GLY A 26 5.17 5.30 -13.57
N PRO A 27 4.58 4.09 -13.54
CA PRO A 27 4.86 3.15 -14.60
C PRO A 27 4.79 3.92 -15.92
N ARG A 28 5.80 3.76 -16.80
CA ARG A 28 5.55 4.06 -18.21
C ARG A 28 4.31 3.24 -18.51
N ILE A 29 3.14 3.89 -18.54
CA ILE A 29 1.96 3.36 -19.18
C ILE A 29 2.52 3.02 -20.55
N CYS A 30 2.70 1.72 -20.80
CA CYS A 30 3.18 1.26 -22.09
C CYS A 30 2.38 2.03 -23.13
N PRO A 31 3.03 2.70 -24.09
CA PRO A 31 2.28 3.29 -25.18
C PRO A 31 1.42 2.17 -25.73
N ALA A 32 0.12 2.42 -25.80
CA ALA A 32 -0.81 1.51 -26.44
C ALA A 32 -0.22 1.09 -27.80
N THR A 33 -0.45 -0.17 -28.15
CA THR A 33 -0.17 -0.80 -29.45
C THR A 33 1.23 -1.39 -29.69
N ARG A 34 1.38 -2.67 -29.29
CA ARG A 34 1.77 -3.69 -30.26
C ARG A 34 0.66 -4.73 -30.30
N SER A 35 0.05 -4.87 -31.47
CA SER A 35 -1.00 -5.85 -31.75
C SER A 35 -0.55 -7.24 -31.29
N GLY A 36 -1.33 -7.90 -30.43
CA GLY A 36 -1.21 -9.33 -30.16
C GLY A 36 -0.89 -9.79 -28.72
N CYS A 37 -0.75 -8.91 -27.72
CA CYS A 37 -0.68 -9.37 -26.33
C CYS A 37 -2.02 -9.11 -25.63
N VAL A 38 -2.86 -10.15 -25.56
CA VAL A 38 -4.01 -10.16 -24.64
C VAL A 38 -3.44 -10.27 -23.24
N VAL A 39 -3.18 -9.13 -22.58
CA VAL A 39 -2.98 -9.12 -21.14
C VAL A 39 -4.34 -9.39 -20.53
N THR A 40 -4.54 -10.61 -20.02
CA THR A 40 -5.67 -10.89 -19.14
C THR A 40 -5.50 -10.01 -17.91
N VAL A 41 -6.26 -8.91 -17.85
CA VAL A 41 -6.35 -8.08 -16.66
C VAL A 41 -7.00 -8.96 -15.62
N ASN A 42 -6.22 -9.44 -14.65
CA ASN A 42 -6.80 -10.08 -13.49
C ASN A 42 -7.56 -8.98 -12.74
N GLU A 43 -8.90 -8.95 -12.84
CA GLU A 43 -9.77 -7.92 -12.24
C GLU A 43 -9.76 -7.92 -10.69
N ARG A 44 -8.88 -8.72 -10.10
CA ARG A 44 -8.74 -8.88 -8.66
C ARG A 44 -8.17 -7.59 -8.05
N ARG A 45 -8.91 -6.99 -7.12
CA ARG A 45 -8.42 -5.86 -6.33
C ARG A 45 -7.25 -6.29 -5.46
N ILE A 46 -6.25 -5.44 -5.32
CA ILE A 46 -5.14 -5.69 -4.40
C ILE A 46 -5.29 -4.79 -3.18
N ILE A 47 -5.37 -5.44 -2.02
CA ILE A 47 -5.30 -4.80 -0.72
C ILE A 47 -3.83 -4.73 -0.33
N LEU A 48 -3.31 -3.53 -0.14
CA LEU A 48 -1.91 -3.29 0.18
C LEU A 48 -1.70 -3.13 1.68
N ASP A 49 -0.77 -3.91 2.21
CA ASP A 49 -0.25 -3.88 3.57
C ASP A 49 0.98 -2.94 3.72
N THR A 50 1.35 -2.65 4.96
CA THR A 50 2.46 -1.76 5.34
C THR A 50 3.78 -2.28 4.81
N GLY A 51 4.08 -3.57 5.01
CA GLY A 51 5.38 -4.15 4.65
C GLY A 51 5.78 -3.92 3.20
N PRO A 52 4.96 -4.33 2.21
CA PRO A 52 5.26 -4.09 0.80
C PRO A 52 5.28 -2.61 0.37
N LEU A 53 4.52 -1.74 1.04
CA LEU A 53 4.57 -0.29 0.81
C LEU A 53 5.90 0.30 1.26
N VAL A 54 6.33 -0.04 2.48
CA VAL A 54 7.63 0.38 3.03
C VAL A 54 8.77 -0.18 2.18
N ALA A 55 8.71 -1.47 1.83
CA ALA A 55 9.73 -2.10 0.99
C ALA A 55 9.85 -1.44 -0.39
N PHE A 56 8.75 -0.96 -0.97
CA PHE A 56 8.79 -0.21 -2.22
C PHE A 56 9.47 1.15 -2.10
N LEU A 57 9.20 1.89 -1.03
CA LEU A 57 9.72 3.25 -0.83
C LEU A 57 11.15 3.25 -0.26
N ASN A 58 11.52 2.24 0.52
CA ASN A 58 12.84 2.11 1.13
C ASN A 58 13.74 1.22 0.25
N ARG A 59 14.68 1.84 -0.47
CA ARG A 59 15.66 1.14 -1.33
C ARG A 59 16.60 0.19 -0.57
N GLN A 60 16.72 0.34 0.74
CA GLN A 60 17.56 -0.50 1.60
C GLN A 60 16.79 -1.68 2.19
N ASP A 61 15.47 -1.76 1.97
CA ASP A 61 14.67 -2.87 2.46
C ASP A 61 15.06 -4.18 1.75
N LYS A 62 15.19 -5.26 2.51
CA LYS A 62 15.56 -6.59 1.98
C LYS A 62 14.56 -7.11 0.92
N HIS A 63 13.30 -6.67 0.98
CA HIS A 63 12.24 -7.03 0.04
C HIS A 63 12.03 -5.98 -1.06
N HIS A 64 12.85 -4.92 -1.14
CA HIS A 64 12.70 -3.84 -2.12
C HIS A 64 12.58 -4.33 -3.56
N ARG A 65 13.45 -5.27 -3.96
CA ARG A 65 13.41 -5.85 -5.32
C ARG A 65 12.14 -6.65 -5.58
N TRP A 66 11.68 -7.42 -4.59
CA TRP A 66 10.42 -8.16 -4.71
C TRP A 66 9.24 -7.20 -4.85
N ALA A 67 9.21 -6.15 -4.03
CA ALA A 67 8.17 -5.13 -4.09
C ALA A 67 8.14 -4.49 -5.48
N LEU A 68 9.27 -3.99 -6.00
CA LEU A 68 9.35 -3.39 -7.35
C LEU A 68 8.74 -4.29 -8.43
N MET A 69 9.07 -5.59 -8.43
CA MET A 69 8.51 -6.55 -9.39
C MET A 69 6.98 -6.70 -9.28
N GLN A 70 6.41 -6.60 -8.06
CA GLN A 70 4.95 -6.59 -7.91
C GLN A 70 4.36 -5.29 -8.43
N TRP A 71 4.93 -4.13 -8.06
CA TRP A 71 4.47 -2.82 -8.49
C TRP A 71 4.49 -2.64 -10.02
N GLU A 72 5.41 -3.28 -10.73
CA GLU A 72 5.45 -3.30 -12.21
C GLU A 72 4.31 -4.10 -12.85
N ARG A 73 3.72 -5.06 -12.12
CA ARG A 73 2.69 -5.99 -12.63
C ARG A 73 1.28 -5.59 -12.24
N LEU A 74 1.13 -4.81 -11.18
CA LEU A 74 -0.17 -4.44 -10.63
C LEU A 74 -0.71 -3.15 -11.25
N GLN A 75 -2.02 -3.12 -11.44
CA GLN A 75 -2.72 -1.92 -11.93
C GLN A 75 -3.21 -1.07 -10.75
N PRO A 76 -2.85 0.22 -10.69
CA PRO A 76 -3.43 1.13 -9.70
C PRO A 76 -4.91 1.43 -9.98
N PRO A 77 -5.70 1.84 -8.96
CA PRO A 77 -5.29 2.02 -7.58
C PRO A 77 -5.25 0.70 -6.80
N LEU A 78 -4.21 0.52 -5.98
CA LEU A 78 -4.23 -0.47 -4.89
C LEU A 78 -5.07 0.11 -3.76
N ILE A 79 -5.86 -0.73 -3.08
CA ILE A 79 -6.70 -0.30 -1.97
C ILE A 79 -6.01 -0.53 -0.63
N THR A 80 -6.19 0.37 0.32
CA THR A 80 -5.64 0.25 1.68
C THR A 80 -6.51 1.02 2.68
N CYS A 81 -6.05 1.17 3.92
CA CYS A 81 -6.72 1.93 4.98
C CYS A 81 -5.76 2.84 5.75
N GLU A 82 -6.32 3.74 6.56
CA GLU A 82 -5.58 4.74 7.33
C GLU A 82 -4.60 4.11 8.32
N ALA A 83 -4.93 2.94 8.90
CA ALA A 83 -4.03 2.24 9.81
C ALA A 83 -2.71 1.86 9.13
N ILE A 84 -2.78 1.36 7.89
CA ILE A 84 -1.62 0.99 7.07
C ILE A 84 -0.81 2.23 6.69
N LEU A 85 -1.48 3.30 6.27
CA LEU A 85 -0.80 4.56 5.93
C LEU A 85 -0.10 5.16 7.16
N SER A 86 -0.73 5.10 8.34
CA SER A 86 -0.16 5.57 9.59
C SER A 86 1.10 4.79 9.96
N GLU A 87 1.05 3.46 9.91
CA GLU A 87 2.19 2.61 10.20
C GLU A 87 3.33 2.80 9.20
N ALA A 88 3.02 2.88 7.89
CA ALA A 88 4.01 3.16 6.86
C ALA A 88 4.71 4.52 7.08
N CYS A 89 3.94 5.57 7.41
CA CYS A 89 4.51 6.88 7.75
C CYS A 89 5.38 6.85 9.00
N PHE A 90 5.03 6.03 10.00
CA PHE A 90 5.85 5.84 11.19
C PHE A 90 7.17 5.14 10.85
N LEU A 91 7.12 4.01 10.13
CA LEU A 91 8.30 3.24 9.74
C LEU A 91 9.22 4.00 8.78
N LEU A 92 8.66 4.88 7.95
CA LEU A 92 9.42 5.72 7.01
C LEU A 92 9.90 7.05 7.60
N SER A 93 9.63 7.33 8.88
CA SER A 93 9.99 8.61 9.52
C SER A 93 11.50 8.90 9.55
N GLY A 94 12.34 7.86 9.57
CA GLY A 94 13.80 7.99 9.49
C GLY A 94 14.35 8.25 8.08
N PHE A 95 13.51 8.20 7.03
CA PHE A 95 13.93 8.40 5.64
C PHE A 95 13.50 9.76 5.14
N SER A 96 14.46 10.53 4.60
CA SER A 96 14.19 11.85 4.03
C SER A 96 13.12 11.75 2.92
N GLY A 97 11.98 12.41 3.15
CA GLY A 97 10.83 12.41 2.24
C GLY A 97 9.92 11.18 2.30
N GLY A 98 10.17 10.21 3.19
CA GLY A 98 9.42 8.95 3.25
C GLY A 98 7.92 9.13 3.49
N GLN A 99 7.54 9.92 4.50
CA GLN A 99 6.13 10.25 4.78
C GLN A 99 5.48 11.01 3.61
N ALA A 100 6.18 12.00 3.05
CA ALA A 100 5.70 12.76 1.91
C ALA A 100 5.47 11.88 0.67
N ALA A 101 6.29 10.84 0.48
CA ALA A 101 6.12 9.87 -0.61
C ALA A 101 4.83 9.06 -0.44
N VAL A 102 4.52 8.58 0.78
CA VAL A 102 3.24 7.88 1.07
C VAL A 102 2.05 8.78 0.72
N ILE A 103 2.06 10.03 1.17
CA ILE A 103 0.98 11.00 0.85
C ILE A 103 0.89 11.26 -0.66
N THR A 104 2.03 11.36 -1.35
CA THR A 104 2.08 11.56 -2.80
C THR A 104 1.42 10.40 -3.55
N LEU A 105 1.59 9.15 -3.10
CA LEU A 105 0.95 7.99 -3.72
C LEU A 105 -0.58 8.06 -3.59
N VAL A 106 -1.10 8.55 -2.46
CA VAL A 106 -2.55 8.78 -2.26
C VAL A 106 -3.05 9.92 -3.14
N GLN A 107 -2.35 11.07 -3.16
CA GLN A 107 -2.71 12.24 -3.97
C GLN A 107 -2.78 11.92 -5.47
N ARG A 108 -1.92 11.01 -5.94
CA ARG A 108 -1.86 10.56 -7.35
C ARG A 108 -2.81 9.41 -7.66
N ASN A 109 -3.65 9.00 -6.70
CA ASN A 109 -4.55 7.86 -6.84
C ASN A 109 -3.84 6.55 -7.23
N VAL A 110 -2.57 6.40 -6.80
CA VAL A 110 -1.85 5.12 -6.86
C VAL A 110 -2.31 4.23 -5.71
N LEU A 111 -2.55 4.85 -4.55
CA LEU A 111 -3.21 4.25 -3.40
C LEU A 111 -4.58 4.89 -3.19
N LYS A 112 -5.58 4.05 -2.90
CA LYS A 112 -6.92 4.49 -2.53
C LYS A 112 -7.27 4.01 -1.13
N ILE A 113 -7.58 4.95 -0.25
CA ILE A 113 -8.19 4.65 1.06
C ILE A 113 -9.63 4.21 0.78
N ALA A 114 -9.93 2.94 1.01
CA ALA A 114 -11.21 2.31 0.66
C ALA A 114 -11.84 1.57 1.85
N PHE A 115 -11.54 2.03 3.05
CA PHE A 115 -11.99 1.46 4.29
C PHE A 115 -12.14 2.56 5.33
N SER A 116 -13.14 2.43 6.20
CA SER A 116 -13.37 3.29 7.35
C SER A 116 -13.57 2.37 8.55
N LEU A 117 -12.68 2.48 9.55
CA LEU A 117 -12.75 1.65 10.75
C LEU A 117 -14.05 1.88 11.51
N ALA A 118 -14.52 3.14 11.55
CA ALA A 118 -15.73 3.53 12.25
C ALA A 118 -16.97 2.74 11.80
N ASP A 119 -17.05 2.38 10.51
CA ASP A 119 -18.18 1.63 9.95
C ASP A 119 -18.13 0.13 10.27
N HIS A 120 -17.04 -0.35 10.88
CA HIS A 120 -16.74 -1.76 11.04
C HIS A 120 -16.25 -2.16 12.44
N VAL A 121 -16.36 -1.29 13.44
CA VAL A 121 -15.87 -1.48 14.83
C VAL A 121 -16.26 -2.85 15.40
N ASP A 122 -17.53 -3.25 15.26
CA ASP A 122 -18.02 -4.53 15.79
C ASP A 122 -17.33 -5.74 15.15
N ARG A 123 -17.13 -5.70 13.83
CA ARG A 123 -16.48 -6.81 13.12
C ARG A 123 -14.99 -6.85 13.43
N ILE A 124 -14.34 -5.69 13.50
CA ILE A 124 -12.94 -5.55 13.91
C ILE A 124 -12.73 -6.11 15.32
N GLY A 125 -13.55 -5.70 16.29
CA GLY A 125 -13.45 -6.21 17.67
C GLY A 125 -13.62 -7.72 17.77
N ARG A 126 -14.48 -8.31 16.93
CA ARG A 126 -14.61 -9.78 16.84
C ARG A 126 -13.37 -10.45 16.24
N LEU A 127 -12.73 -9.85 15.23
CA LEU A 127 -11.51 -10.38 14.64
C LEU A 127 -10.36 -10.35 15.65
N VAL A 128 -10.15 -9.23 16.33
CA VAL A 128 -9.12 -9.09 17.37
C VAL A 128 -9.31 -10.13 18.49
N ARG A 129 -10.55 -10.34 18.96
CA ARG A 129 -10.83 -11.39 19.96
C ARG A 129 -10.63 -12.80 19.42
N LYS A 130 -11.03 -13.06 18.17
CA LYS A 130 -10.92 -14.38 17.53
C LYS A 130 -9.46 -14.83 17.44
N TYR A 131 -8.56 -13.90 17.16
CA TYR A 131 -7.14 -14.18 16.97
C TYR A 131 -6.31 -13.85 18.20
N ALA A 132 -6.88 -13.70 19.41
CA ALA A 132 -6.16 -13.24 20.59
C ALA A 132 -4.96 -14.10 21.02
N ASP A 133 -4.94 -15.38 20.65
CA ASP A 133 -3.81 -16.29 20.90
C ASP A 133 -2.62 -16.04 19.94
N ALA A 134 -2.79 -15.17 18.93
CA ALA A 134 -1.77 -14.64 18.04
C ALA A 134 -1.79 -13.09 18.10
N PRO A 135 -0.68 -12.38 17.86
CA PRO A 135 -0.67 -10.92 17.94
C PRO A 135 -1.33 -10.29 16.68
N MET A 136 -2.64 -10.44 16.49
CA MET A 136 -3.35 -9.70 15.44
C MET A 136 -3.35 -8.20 15.78
N SER A 137 -2.69 -7.40 14.94
CA SER A 137 -2.73 -5.95 15.07
C SER A 137 -4.07 -5.36 14.62
N LEU A 138 -4.35 -4.11 15.00
CA LEU A 138 -5.51 -3.37 14.47
C LEU A 138 -5.42 -3.23 12.94
N ALA A 139 -4.22 -3.04 12.41
CA ALA A 139 -3.97 -2.98 10.97
C ALA A 139 -4.37 -4.29 10.27
N ASP A 140 -3.94 -5.44 10.81
CA ASP A 140 -4.30 -6.74 10.25
C ASP A 140 -5.79 -7.00 10.31
N ALA A 141 -6.44 -6.63 11.43
CA ALA A 141 -7.88 -6.75 11.55
C ALA A 141 -8.61 -5.92 10.48
N CYS A 142 -8.13 -4.72 10.18
CA CYS A 142 -8.64 -3.89 9.09
C CYS A 142 -8.43 -4.56 7.73
N LEU A 143 -7.25 -5.10 7.44
CA LEU A 143 -6.97 -5.80 6.18
C LEU A 143 -7.81 -7.06 5.99
N VAL A 144 -7.99 -7.86 7.05
CA VAL A 144 -8.89 -9.01 7.04
C VAL A 144 -10.32 -8.55 6.78
N ARG A 145 -10.77 -7.46 7.41
CA ARG A 145 -12.10 -6.90 7.15
C ARG A 145 -12.26 -6.40 5.71
N MET A 146 -11.26 -5.72 5.16
CA MET A 146 -11.24 -5.32 3.76
C MET A 146 -11.35 -6.54 2.84
N ALA A 147 -10.63 -7.62 3.13
CA ALA A 147 -10.68 -8.85 2.35
C ALA A 147 -12.07 -9.52 2.39
N GLU A 148 -12.83 -9.36 3.49
CA GLU A 148 -14.23 -9.77 3.58
C GLU A 148 -15.16 -8.94 2.69
N LEU A 149 -14.98 -7.61 2.70
CA LEU A 149 -15.77 -6.64 1.92
C LEU A 149 -15.51 -6.73 0.42
N PHE A 150 -14.28 -7.05 0.03
CA PHE A 150 -13.86 -7.24 -1.34
C PHE A 150 -13.55 -8.72 -1.59
N PRO A 151 -14.56 -9.59 -1.80
CA PRO A 151 -14.34 -11.04 -1.89
C PRO A 151 -13.38 -11.43 -3.02
N ASP A 152 -13.40 -10.69 -4.12
CA ASP A 152 -12.48 -10.84 -5.26
C ASP A 152 -11.23 -9.97 -5.12
N SER A 153 -10.55 -10.11 -3.98
CA SER A 153 -9.29 -9.43 -3.68
C SER A 153 -8.20 -10.38 -3.19
N ALA A 154 -6.95 -9.94 -3.33
CA ALA A 154 -5.79 -10.51 -2.66
C ALA A 154 -5.13 -9.46 -1.74
N VAL A 155 -4.53 -9.92 -0.65
CA VAL A 155 -3.70 -9.08 0.23
C VAL A 155 -2.24 -9.21 -0.19
N MET A 156 -1.61 -8.11 -0.55
CA MET A 156 -0.16 -8.04 -0.76
C MET A 156 0.49 -7.68 0.57
N THR A 157 1.25 -8.61 1.14
CA THR A 157 1.84 -8.52 2.50
C THR A 157 3.17 -9.25 2.57
N LEU A 158 4.00 -8.87 3.55
CA LEU A 158 5.22 -9.59 3.96
C LEU A 158 5.04 -10.36 5.26
N ASP A 159 3.88 -10.23 5.91
CA ASP A 159 3.54 -10.91 7.15
C ASP A 159 2.99 -12.32 6.86
N SER A 160 3.65 -13.33 7.41
CA SER A 160 3.25 -14.74 7.28
C SER A 160 1.94 -15.04 7.99
N ASP A 161 1.51 -14.24 8.96
CA ASP A 161 0.30 -14.52 9.74
C ASP A 161 -0.98 -14.47 8.88
N PHE A 162 -0.94 -13.76 7.74
CA PHE A 162 -2.00 -13.78 6.74
C PHE A 162 -2.27 -15.16 6.12
N GLN A 163 -1.32 -16.11 6.22
CA GLN A 163 -1.57 -17.50 5.83
C GLN A 163 -2.60 -18.18 6.75
N PHE A 164 -2.67 -17.76 8.01
CA PHE A 164 -3.58 -18.31 9.03
C PHE A 164 -4.90 -17.54 9.12
N TYR A 165 -4.89 -16.23 8.81
CA TYR A 165 -6.12 -15.45 8.79
C TYR A 165 -7.13 -15.97 7.76
N ARG A 166 -8.41 -15.75 8.08
CA ARG A 166 -9.55 -16.28 7.31
C ARG A 166 -10.59 -15.19 7.11
N LYS A 167 -11.13 -15.11 5.90
CA LYS A 167 -12.24 -14.23 5.53
C LYS A 167 -13.54 -15.01 5.36
N ASN A 168 -14.68 -14.33 5.53
CA ASN A 168 -16.01 -14.84 5.20
C ASN A 168 -16.24 -16.27 5.71
N LYS A 169 -16.21 -16.41 7.05
CA LYS A 169 -16.21 -17.66 7.83
C LYS A 169 -14.81 -18.29 7.93
N ASN A 170 -14.45 -19.16 7.00
CA ASN A 170 -13.21 -19.95 7.07
C ASN A 170 -12.46 -20.02 5.73
N ARG A 171 -12.69 -19.07 4.83
CA ARG A 171 -11.99 -19.05 3.53
C ARG A 171 -10.60 -18.46 3.71
N ALA A 172 -9.61 -19.09 3.09
CA ALA A 172 -8.27 -18.52 3.00
C ALA A 172 -8.32 -17.14 2.31
N ILE A 173 -7.47 -16.23 2.77
CA ILE A 173 -7.26 -14.95 2.12
C ILE A 173 -6.23 -15.19 1.01
N PRO A 174 -6.53 -14.89 -0.26
CA PRO A 174 -5.51 -14.93 -1.30
C PRO A 174 -4.41 -13.92 -0.97
N ILE A 175 -3.15 -14.36 -0.98
CA ILE A 175 -2.00 -13.51 -0.64
C ILE A 175 -1.05 -13.36 -1.82
N ILE A 176 -0.39 -12.21 -1.89
CA ILE A 176 0.78 -11.95 -2.73
C ILE A 176 1.94 -11.68 -1.76
N SER A 177 2.80 -12.67 -1.57
CA SER A 177 3.96 -12.59 -0.67
C SER A 177 5.16 -13.31 -1.30
N PRO A 178 6.41 -13.02 -0.90
CA PRO A 178 7.57 -13.74 -1.41
C PRO A 178 7.62 -15.20 -0.97
N GLN A 179 6.89 -15.57 0.10
CA GLN A 179 6.82 -16.95 0.62
C GLN A 179 5.66 -17.77 0.02
N ALA A 180 4.75 -17.14 -0.73
CA ALA A 180 3.68 -17.84 -1.45
C ALA A 180 4.25 -18.46 -2.73
N GLY A 181 4.67 -19.73 -2.63
CA GLY A 181 4.95 -20.60 -3.77
C GLY A 181 3.67 -21.21 -4.35
#